data_AF-A0A354GQV3-F1
#
_entry.id   AF-A0A354GQV3-F1
#
_cell.length_a   1.000
_cell.length_b   1.000
_cell.length_c   1.000
_cell.angle_alpha   90.00
_cell.angle_beta   90.00
_cell.angle_gamma   90.00
#
_symmetry.space_group_name_H-M   'P 1'
#
loop_
_entity.id
_entity.type
_entity.pdbx_description
1 polymer ?
#
loop_
_entity_poly.entity_id
_entity_poly.type
_entity_poly.pdbx_seq_one_letter_code
_entity_poly.pdbx_strand_id
1 'polypeptide(L)'
;METKFLDIPWIDPNFDENCRHIAQEELDKYAGRHVAYSCDGTRIVASGIGYDELVRNIEAAGFDPSRVVWDYVDSGEESNL
;
A
#
# COMPACT_ATOMS: atom_id res chain seq x y z
N MET A 1 20.63 -3.80 28.78
CA MET A 1 19.20 -4.02 28.46
C MET A 1 19.17 -4.63 27.08
N GLU A 2 18.93 -5.93 27.00
CA GLU A 2 18.91 -6.66 25.73
C GLU A 2 17.50 -6.55 25.18
N THR A 3 17.26 -5.50 24.38
CA THR A 3 16.01 -5.37 23.66
C THR A 3 16.02 -6.45 22.59
N LYS A 4 15.39 -7.60 22.87
CA LYS A 4 15.05 -8.57 21.84
C LYS A 4 14.07 -7.89 20.89
N PHE A 5 14.59 -7.18 19.91
CA PHE A 5 13.85 -6.90 18.70
C PHE A 5 13.57 -8.27 18.11
N LEU A 6 12.34 -8.74 18.26
CA LEU A 6 11.85 -9.85 17.47
C LEU A 6 12.20 -9.49 16.03
N ASP A 7 12.94 -10.36 15.34
CA ASP A 7 13.17 -10.31 13.90
C ASP A 7 11.83 -10.61 13.23
N ILE A 8 10.86 -9.71 13.40
CA ILE A 8 9.58 -9.78 12.74
C ILE A 8 9.84 -9.12 11.41
N PRO A 9 9.79 -9.85 10.30
CA PRO A 9 9.93 -9.24 9.00
C PRO A 9 8.90 -8.12 8.89
N TRP A 10 9.37 -6.91 8.60
CA TRP A 10 8.55 -5.70 8.55
C TRP A 10 7.45 -5.80 7.47
N ILE A 11 7.72 -6.59 6.43
CA ILE A 11 6.81 -6.95 5.34
C ILE A 11 6.62 -8.46 5.36
N ASP A 12 5.41 -8.95 5.09
CA ASP A 12 5.16 -10.39 4.96
C ASP A 12 6.00 -10.98 3.81
N PRO A 13 6.63 -12.16 3.99
CA PRO A 13 7.42 -12.79 2.94
C PRO A 13 6.68 -13.01 1.61
N ASN A 14 5.33 -13.09 1.65
CA ASN A 14 4.48 -13.29 0.48
C ASN A 14 3.81 -12.00 0.02
N PHE A 15 4.28 -10.83 0.46
CA PHE A 15 3.67 -9.53 0.15
C PHE A 15 3.34 -9.36 -1.35
N ASP A 16 4.28 -9.69 -2.23
CA ASP A 16 4.06 -9.59 -3.68
C ASP A 16 2.91 -10.49 -4.17
N GLU A 17 2.86 -11.73 -3.69
CA GLU A 17 1.79 -12.67 -4.03
C GLU A 17 0.45 -12.21 -3.46
N ASN A 18 0.43 -11.72 -2.22
CA ASN A 18 -0.77 -11.20 -1.58
C ASN A 18 -1.32 -9.97 -2.32
N CYS A 19 -0.46 -9.06 -2.75
CA CYS A 19 -0.86 -7.90 -3.55
C CYS A 19 -1.46 -8.34 -4.89
N ARG A 20 -0.89 -9.37 -5.54
CA ARG A 20 -1.44 -9.96 -6.78
C ARG A 20 -2.80 -10.64 -6.58
N HIS A 21 -3.17 -10.97 -5.35
CA HIS A 21 -4.47 -11.53 -5.02
C HIS A 21 -5.53 -10.48 -4.66
N ILE A 22 -5.16 -9.20 -4.56
CA ILE A 22 -6.15 -8.12 -4.44
C ILE A 22 -6.99 -8.12 -5.71
N ALA A 23 -8.31 -8.17 -5.54
CA ALA A 23 -9.24 -8.25 -6.65
C ALA A 23 -9.09 -7.03 -7.58
N GLN A 24 -9.10 -7.27 -8.89
CA GLN A 24 -8.96 -6.22 -9.90
C GLN A 24 -9.99 -5.09 -9.68
N GLU A 25 -11.24 -5.45 -9.36
CA GLU A 25 -12.32 -4.48 -9.04
C GLU A 25 -11.99 -3.56 -7.85
N GLU A 26 -11.18 -4.02 -6.89
CA GLU A 26 -10.68 -3.18 -5.80
C GLU A 26 -9.57 -2.25 -6.29
N LEU A 27 -8.65 -2.74 -7.13
CA LEU A 27 -7.57 -1.95 -7.72
C LEU A 27 -8.13 -0.83 -8.63
N ASP A 28 -9.16 -1.11 -9.42
CA ASP A 28 -9.82 -0.15 -10.31
C ASP A 28 -10.35 1.09 -9.58
N LYS A 29 -10.71 0.97 -8.29
CA LYS A 29 -11.13 2.13 -7.46
C LYS A 29 -10.00 3.14 -7.23
N TYR A 30 -8.76 2.68 -7.37
CA TYR A 30 -7.55 3.43 -7.11
C TYR A 30 -6.74 3.72 -8.37
N ALA A 31 -7.26 3.38 -9.56
CA ALA A 31 -6.67 3.71 -10.84
C ALA A 31 -6.21 5.18 -10.89
N GLY A 32 -4.93 5.39 -11.21
CA GLY A 32 -4.30 6.70 -11.30
C GLY A 32 -3.99 7.36 -9.94
N ARG A 33 -3.91 6.59 -8.84
CA ARG A 33 -3.67 7.12 -7.49
C ARG A 33 -2.45 6.49 -6.84
N HIS A 34 -1.83 7.26 -5.95
CA HIS A 34 -0.89 6.71 -4.98
C HIS A 34 -1.65 5.94 -3.90
N VAL A 35 -1.18 4.76 -3.55
CA VAL A 35 -1.81 3.88 -2.57
C VAL A 35 -0.83 3.47 -1.48
N ALA A 36 -1.39 3.08 -0.34
CA ALA A 36 -0.66 2.44 0.73
C ALA A 36 -1.25 1.05 0.96
N TYR A 37 -0.42 0.01 0.83
CA TYR A 37 -0.75 -1.36 1.17
C TYR A 37 -0.44 -1.64 2.64
N SER A 38 -1.19 -2.55 3.25
CA SER A 38 -0.79 -3.17 4.51
C SER A 38 0.53 -3.92 4.33
N CYS A 39 1.35 -4.01 5.39
CA CYS A 39 2.62 -4.76 5.34
C CYS A 39 2.44 -6.25 5.01
N ASP A 40 1.25 -6.81 5.21
CA ASP A 40 0.87 -8.16 4.79
C ASP A 40 0.49 -8.27 3.31
N GLY A 41 0.32 -7.15 2.60
CA GLY A 41 -0.02 -7.12 1.17
C GLY A 41 -1.45 -7.53 0.83
N THR A 42 -2.33 -7.76 1.80
CA THR A 42 -3.69 -8.27 1.52
C THR A 42 -4.71 -7.19 1.19
N ARG A 43 -4.38 -5.90 1.39
CA ARG A 43 -5.31 -4.79 1.17
C ARG A 43 -4.61 -3.44 1.02
N ILE A 44 -5.33 -2.52 0.38
CA ILE A 44 -5.02 -1.09 0.38
C ILE A 44 -5.67 -0.45 1.62
N VAL A 45 -4.89 0.29 2.40
CA VAL A 45 -5.34 0.95 3.64
C VAL A 45 -5.63 2.44 3.44
N ALA A 46 -5.05 3.07 2.43
CA ALA A 46 -5.29 4.46 2.06
C ALA A 46 -4.89 4.74 0.60
N SER A 47 -5.40 5.84 0.04
CA SER A 47 -5.03 6.33 -1.29
C SER A 47 -5.00 7.86 -1.31
N GLY A 48 -4.30 8.45 -2.28
CA GLY A 48 -4.32 9.90 -2.52
C GLY A 48 -3.87 10.25 -3.94
N ILE A 49 -4.23 11.45 -4.41
CA ILE A 49 -3.81 11.95 -5.73
C ILE A 49 -2.30 12.25 -5.76
N GLY A 50 -1.70 12.49 -4.59
CA GLY A 50 -0.27 12.68 -4.42
C GLY A 50 0.19 12.22 -3.03
N TYR A 51 1.50 12.22 -2.80
CA TYR A 51 2.09 11.74 -1.55
C TYR A 51 1.61 12.49 -0.30
N ASP A 52 1.43 13.81 -0.35
CA ASP A 52 0.96 14.60 0.79
C ASP A 52 -0.49 14.24 1.21
N GLU A 53 -1.35 14.01 0.22
CA GLU A 53 -2.71 13.55 0.47
C GLU A 53 -2.72 12.11 0.99
N LEU A 54 -1.88 11.25 0.41
CA LEU A 54 -1.73 9.86 0.86
C LEU A 54 -1.29 9.78 2.32
N VAL A 55 -0.28 10.56 2.76
CA VAL A 55 0.14 10.64 4.17
C VAL A 55 -1.04 10.96 5.08
N ARG A 56 -1.74 12.06 4.78
CA ARG A 56 -2.88 12.50 5.60
C ARG A 56 -3.96 11.44 5.67
N ASN A 57 -4.21 10.72 4.57
CA ASN A 57 -5.21 9.66 4.53
C ASN A 57 -4.76 8.40 5.28
N ILE A 58 -3.46 8.05 5.27
CA ILE A 58 -2.90 6.96 6.10
C ILE A 58 -3.09 7.28 7.59
N GLU A 59 -2.73 8.50 8.00
CA GLU A 59 -2.86 8.95 9.40
C GLU A 59 -4.33 9.01 9.83
N ALA A 60 -5.22 9.53 8.97
CA ALA A 60 -6.66 9.58 9.22
C ALA A 60 -7.29 8.18 9.34
N ALA A 61 -6.73 7.18 8.66
CA ALA A 61 -7.12 5.77 8.78
C ALA A 61 -6.52 5.09 10.04
N GLY A 62 -5.72 5.81 10.84
CA GLY A 62 -5.12 5.33 12.08
C GLY A 62 -3.88 4.46 11.89
N PHE A 63 -3.27 4.50 10.70
CA PHE A 63 -2.04 3.77 10.39
C PHE A 63 -0.81 4.68 10.56
N ASP A 64 0.34 4.07 10.87
CA ASP A 64 1.62 4.76 10.86
C ASP A 64 2.19 4.76 9.43
N PRO A 65 2.54 5.93 8.85
CA PRO A 65 3.09 6.02 7.49
C PRO A 65 4.40 5.25 7.27
N SER A 66 5.13 4.91 8.34
CA SER A 66 6.35 4.10 8.29
C SER A 66 6.05 2.59 8.40
N ARG A 67 4.77 2.20 8.49
CA ARG A 67 4.29 0.82 8.67
C ARG A 67 3.28 0.44 7.58
N VAL A 68 3.47 1.00 6.39
CA VAL A 68 2.72 0.69 5.17
C VAL A 68 3.69 0.64 3.98
N VAL A 69 3.30 -0.04 2.91
CA VAL A 69 4.06 -0.07 1.65
C VAL A 69 3.41 0.86 0.65
N TRP A 70 4.19 1.76 0.08
CA TRP A 70 3.72 2.81 -0.82
C TRP A 70 3.86 2.36 -2.25
N ASP A 71 2.86 2.62 -3.06
CA ASP A 71 2.87 2.27 -4.48
C ASP A 71 1.96 3.20 -5.30
N TYR A 72 1.92 2.99 -6.61
CA TYR A 72 1.03 3.67 -7.53
C TYR A 72 0.24 2.67 -8.36
N VAL A 73 -1.08 2.82 -8.38
CA VAL A 73 -1.94 2.01 -9.24
C VAL A 73 -2.07 2.73 -10.58
N ASP A 74 -1.48 2.13 -11.62
CA ASP A 74 -1.59 2.64 -12.97
C ASP A 74 -3.06 2.70 -13.42
N SER A 75 -3.45 3.76 -14.13
CA SER A 75 -4.83 3.90 -14.59
C SER A 75 -5.18 2.99 -15.76
N GLY A 76 -4.22 2.24 -16.32
CA GLY A 76 -4.44 1.39 -17.47
C GLY A 76 -4.80 2.17 -18.74
N GLU A 77 -4.72 3.50 -18.71
CA GLU A 77 -4.77 4.33 -19.91
C GLU A 77 -3.43 4.18 -20.61
N GLU A 78 -3.28 3.04 -21.29
CA GLU A 78 -2.14 2.72 -22.13
C GLU A 78 -1.82 3.93 -23.02
N SER A 79 -0.59 4.43 -22.88
CA SER A 79 0.04 5.27 -23.89
C SER A 79 -0.11 4.60 -25.25
N ASN A 80 -1.07 5.07 -26.06
CA ASN A 80 -1.02 4.90 -27.50
C ASN A 80 0.15 5.75 -28.03
N LEU A 81 1.36 5.19 -28.00
CA LEU A 81 2.55 5.75 -28.66
C LEU A 81 3.29 4.64 -29.42
#